data_AF-A0A5C5X1F3-F1
#
_entry.id   AF-A0A5C5X1F3-F1
#
_cell.length_a   1.000
_cell.length_b   1.000
_cell.length_c   1.000
_cell.angle_alpha   90.00
_cell.angle_beta   90.00
_cell.angle_gamma   90.00
#
_symmetry.space_group_name_H-M   'P 1'
#
loop_
_entity.id
_entity.type
_entity.pdbx_description
1 polymer ?
#
loop_
_entity_poly.entity_id
_entity_poly.type
_entity_poly.pdbx_seq_one_letter_code
_entity_poly.pdbx_strand_id
1 'polypeptide(L)'
;MPPLRKTHTGTFVSPSAHMLPSLKMSLSLRVLLVGASFAASFLLVDTASAQITVARSMAGSESPVATLEEQLINRLHATTTVQADYLRHVAKLVDQKKLEARLVIAIEKYALHRNPRYAFPYFERALRYEAAKRGVALPSMRHYQSTSDPRG
;
A
#
# COMPACT_ATOMS: atom_id res chain seq x y z
N MET A 1 -40.68 54.28 13.67
CA MET A 1 -41.74 53.86 14.61
C MET A 1 -42.47 52.64 14.03
N PRO A 2 -42.99 51.71 14.87
CA PRO A 2 -42.70 50.25 14.98
C PRO A 2 -43.73 49.34 14.23
N PRO A 3 -43.84 47.98 14.41
CA PRO A 3 -43.12 47.02 15.30
C PRO A 3 -42.48 45.79 14.59
N LEU A 4 -41.35 45.24 15.06
CA LEU A 4 -41.15 44.23 16.13
C LEU A 4 -42.07 42.99 16.05
N ARG A 5 -41.57 41.86 15.54
CA ARG A 5 -42.18 40.53 15.71
C ARG A 5 -41.23 39.58 16.44
N LYS A 6 -41.76 38.99 17.51
CA LYS A 6 -41.10 38.16 18.52
C LYS A 6 -41.15 36.67 18.13
N THR A 7 -40.07 35.97 18.51
CA THR A 7 -40.01 34.62 19.13
C THR A 7 -40.92 33.49 18.62
N HIS A 8 -40.30 32.39 18.18
CA HIS A 8 -40.79 31.05 18.52
C HIS A 8 -39.65 30.13 18.94
N THR A 9 -39.63 29.90 20.25
CA THR A 9 -38.93 28.85 20.97
C THR A 9 -39.50 27.50 20.56
N GLY A 10 -38.66 26.63 20.00
CA GLY A 10 -38.99 25.25 19.66
C GLY A 10 -38.03 24.30 20.35
N THR A 11 -38.25 24.09 21.64
CA THR A 11 -37.60 23.05 22.44
C THR A 11 -38.15 21.69 22.00
N PHE A 12 -37.32 20.84 21.40
CA PHE A 12 -37.67 19.44 21.14
C PHE A 12 -36.78 18.54 21.99
N VAL A 13 -37.40 17.85 22.96
CA VAL A 13 -36.78 16.92 23.89
C VAL A 13 -37.27 15.50 23.55
N SER A 14 -36.30 14.57 23.47
CA SER A 14 -36.41 13.09 23.61
C SER A 14 -37.11 12.28 22.51
N PRO A 15 -36.84 10.94 22.37
CA PRO A 15 -36.22 10.04 23.35
C PRO A 15 -35.08 9.12 22.86
N SER A 16 -34.46 8.50 23.86
CA SER A 16 -33.47 7.43 23.87
C SER A 16 -33.83 6.16 23.07
N ALA A 17 -32.76 5.40 22.84
CA ALA A 17 -32.67 3.93 22.80
C ALA A 17 -32.92 3.24 21.45
N HIS A 18 -31.87 2.55 21.00
CA HIS A 18 -31.80 1.21 20.38
C HIS A 18 -30.46 1.18 19.61
N MET A 19 -29.31 1.00 20.28
CA MET A 19 -28.76 -0.30 20.69
C MET A 19 -28.98 -1.38 19.62
N LEU A 20 -28.04 -1.49 18.67
CA LEU A 20 -27.79 -2.72 17.93
C LEU A 20 -26.27 -2.96 17.76
N PRO A 21 -25.85 -4.23 17.71
CA PRO A 21 -24.60 -4.69 18.33
C PRO A 21 -23.37 -4.71 17.41
N SER A 22 -22.25 -4.43 18.07
CA SER A 22 -20.89 -4.97 17.86
C SER A 22 -20.81 -6.21 16.96
N LEU A 23 -20.33 -6.03 15.74
CA LEU A 23 -19.86 -7.12 14.88
C LEU A 23 -18.37 -7.35 15.12
N LYS A 24 -18.03 -8.09 16.18
CA LYS A 24 -16.69 -8.66 16.38
C LYS A 24 -16.55 -9.85 15.44
N MET A 25 -15.77 -9.71 14.36
CA MET A 25 -15.33 -10.86 13.58
C MET A 25 -14.32 -11.66 14.40
N SER A 26 -14.84 -12.63 15.14
CA SER A 26 -14.10 -13.73 15.75
C SER A 26 -13.57 -14.63 14.63
N LEU A 27 -12.28 -14.56 14.34
CA LEU A 27 -11.60 -15.53 13.48
C LEU A 27 -11.34 -16.80 14.33
N SER A 28 -12.23 -17.77 14.16
CA SER A 28 -12.25 -19.02 14.92
C SER A 28 -10.98 -19.84 14.72
N LEU A 29 -10.20 -19.90 15.80
CA LEU A 29 -9.14 -20.85 16.11
C LEU A 29 -9.75 -22.22 16.42
N ARG A 30 -9.55 -23.23 15.55
CA ARG A 30 -9.60 -24.68 15.82
C ARG A 30 -8.76 -25.32 14.70
N VAL A 31 -7.81 -26.23 14.90
CA VAL A 31 -7.85 -27.54 15.56
C VAL A 31 -6.36 -27.92 15.79
N LEU A 32 -5.92 -28.01 17.03
CA LEU A 32 -5.75 -29.23 17.83
C LEU A 32 -4.56 -30.11 17.39
N LEU A 33 -3.53 -29.95 18.19
CA LEU A 33 -2.35 -30.76 18.47
C LEU A 33 -2.67 -32.27 18.54
N VAL A 34 -2.05 -33.05 17.66
CA VAL A 34 -1.82 -34.51 17.76
C VAL A 34 -0.41 -34.70 17.22
N GLY A 35 0.56 -35.36 17.84
CA GLY A 35 0.70 -36.02 19.13
C GLY A 35 2.20 -36.36 19.21
N ALA A 36 2.74 -36.41 20.42
CA ALA A 36 4.13 -36.80 20.66
C ALA A 36 4.34 -38.29 20.32
N SER A 37 5.42 -38.62 19.61
CA SER A 37 6.20 -39.87 19.73
C SER A 37 7.43 -39.76 18.82
N PHE A 38 8.62 -39.54 19.40
CA PHE A 38 9.58 -40.56 19.83
C PHE A 38 10.48 -41.08 18.70
N ALA A 39 11.76 -40.76 18.88
CA ALA A 39 12.93 -41.57 18.56
C ALA A 39 13.32 -41.85 17.10
N ALA A 40 14.58 -41.44 16.85
CA ALA A 40 15.61 -42.20 16.13
C ALA A 40 15.34 -42.57 14.67
N SER A 41 15.91 -41.76 13.78
CA SER A 41 16.54 -42.23 12.53
C SER A 41 17.54 -41.17 12.06
N PHE A 42 18.65 -41.02 12.79
CA PHE A 42 19.90 -40.59 12.16
C PHE A 42 20.41 -41.83 11.45
N LEU A 43 20.49 -41.81 10.11
CA LEU A 43 21.44 -42.55 9.26
C LEU A 43 20.91 -42.49 7.82
N LEU A 44 21.47 -41.58 7.00
CA LEU A 44 21.85 -41.79 5.60
C LEU A 44 22.36 -40.45 5.07
N VAL A 45 23.68 -40.26 5.19
CA VAL A 45 24.38 -39.18 4.49
C VAL A 45 24.62 -39.69 3.07
N ASP A 46 23.69 -39.41 2.17
CA ASP A 46 23.93 -39.62 0.74
C ASP A 46 24.92 -38.53 0.29
N THR A 47 26.16 -38.92 0.03
CA THR A 47 27.18 -38.00 -0.48
C THR A 47 26.95 -37.81 -1.97
N ALA A 48 25.91 -37.03 -2.30
CA ALA A 48 25.71 -36.57 -3.66
C ALA A 48 26.89 -35.64 -4.02
N SER A 49 27.77 -36.10 -4.91
CA SER A 49 28.78 -35.24 -5.52
C SER A 49 28.05 -34.23 -6.43
N ALA A 50 27.73 -33.07 -5.88
CA ALA A 50 27.23 -31.95 -6.67
C ALA A 50 28.36 -31.53 -7.61
N GLN A 51 28.21 -31.87 -8.89
CA GLN A 51 29.12 -31.42 -9.94
C GLN A 51 29.13 -29.89 -9.94
N ILE A 52 30.32 -29.32 -9.78
CA ILE A 52 30.55 -27.88 -9.88
C ILE A 52 30.32 -27.50 -11.34
N THR A 53 29.07 -27.19 -11.68
CA THR A 53 28.75 -26.42 -12.87
C THR A 53 29.30 -25.02 -12.61
N VAL A 54 30.42 -24.71 -13.25
CA VAL A 54 31.00 -23.37 -13.28
C VAL A 54 29.89 -22.41 -13.71
N ALA A 55 29.47 -21.52 -12.81
CA ALA A 55 28.51 -20.48 -13.11
C ALA A 55 29.12 -19.61 -14.21
N ARG A 56 28.65 -19.81 -15.45
CA ARG A 56 28.93 -18.88 -16.54
C ARG A 56 28.33 -17.55 -16.14
N SER A 57 29.19 -16.64 -15.67
CA SER A 57 28.85 -15.25 -15.43
C SER A 57 28.48 -14.61 -16.77
N MET A 58 27.19 -14.66 -17.10
CA MET A 58 26.61 -13.79 -18.11
C MET A 58 26.62 -12.37 -17.53
N ALA A 59 27.73 -11.68 -17.76
CA ALA A 59 27.75 -10.23 -17.76
C ALA A 59 26.75 -9.75 -18.82
N GLY A 60 25.75 -8.98 -18.39
CA GLY A 60 24.76 -8.36 -19.28
C GLY A 60 23.41 -9.08 -19.37
N SER A 61 22.74 -9.34 -18.24
CA SER A 61 21.30 -9.61 -18.24
C SER A 61 20.54 -8.31 -17.91
N GLU A 62 20.43 -7.39 -18.87
CA GLU A 62 19.22 -6.56 -18.94
C GLU A 62 18.09 -7.49 -19.38
N SER A 63 17.59 -8.28 -18.43
CA SER A 63 16.28 -8.92 -18.59
C SER A 63 15.23 -7.80 -18.66
N PRO A 64 14.18 -7.90 -19.50
CA PRO A 64 13.09 -6.93 -19.58
C PRO A 64 12.16 -7.00 -18.35
N VAL A 65 12.74 -7.06 -17.15
CA VAL A 65 12.02 -6.85 -15.90
C VAL A 65 11.82 -5.34 -15.79
N ALA A 66 10.62 -4.88 -16.15
CA ALA A 66 10.24 -3.48 -16.00
C ALA A 66 10.62 -2.99 -14.59
N THR A 67 11.25 -1.82 -14.52
CA THR A 67 11.61 -1.24 -13.22
C THR A 67 10.34 -0.98 -12.40
N LEU A 68 10.47 -0.85 -11.07
CA LEU A 68 9.32 -0.54 -10.21
C LEU A 68 8.61 0.75 -10.69
N GLU A 69 9.38 1.75 -11.12
CA GLU A 69 8.85 2.99 -11.70
C GLU A 69 8.00 2.72 -12.94
N GLU A 70 8.55 2.05 -13.94
CA GLU A 70 7.85 1.72 -15.18
C GLU A 70 6.59 0.89 -14.91
N GLN A 71 6.69 -0.09 -14.01
CA GLN A 71 5.55 -0.92 -13.61
C GLN A 71 4.42 -0.06 -13.05
N LEU A 72 4.74 0.86 -12.12
CA LEU A 72 3.75 1.73 -11.50
C LEU A 72 3.15 2.71 -12.50
N ILE A 73 3.97 3.32 -13.37
CA ILE A 73 3.49 4.27 -14.40
C ILE A 73 2.47 3.58 -15.30
N ASN A 74 2.81 2.40 -15.80
CA ASN A 74 1.97 1.65 -16.72
C ASN A 74 0.68 1.17 -16.05
N ARG A 75 0.78 0.57 -14.86
CA ARG A 75 -0.37 -0.08 -14.21
C ARG A 75 -1.30 0.91 -13.54
N LEU A 76 -0.80 2.03 -13.01
CA LEU A 76 -1.63 3.05 -12.37
C LEU A 76 -2.23 4.05 -13.37
N HIS A 77 -1.94 3.89 -14.67
CA HIS A 77 -2.33 4.83 -15.73
C HIS A 77 -1.87 6.26 -15.39
N ALA A 78 -0.60 6.42 -15.03
CA ALA A 78 -0.01 7.72 -14.75
C ALA A 78 0.22 8.51 -16.06
N THR A 79 -0.83 9.19 -16.55
CA THR A 79 -0.83 9.84 -17.88
C THR A 79 -0.19 11.22 -17.91
N THR A 80 0.03 11.83 -16.74
CA THR A 80 0.63 13.17 -16.65
C THR A 80 2.08 13.09 -16.20
N THR A 81 2.90 14.04 -16.64
CA THR A 81 4.31 14.16 -16.21
C THR A 81 4.42 14.26 -14.69
N VAL A 82 3.55 15.04 -14.06
CA VAL A 82 3.50 15.19 -12.59
C VAL A 82 3.26 13.86 -11.87
N GLN A 83 2.36 13.02 -12.41
CA GLN A 83 2.11 11.68 -11.86
C GLN A 83 3.31 10.76 -12.04
N ALA A 84 3.96 10.78 -13.22
CA ALA A 84 5.17 10.02 -13.47
C ALA A 84 6.32 10.44 -12.54
N ASP A 85 6.52 11.75 -12.35
CA ASP A 85 7.54 12.31 -11.45
C ASP A 85 7.29 11.91 -10.00
N TYR A 86 6.03 11.90 -9.55
CA TYR A 86 5.65 11.38 -8.24
C TYR A 86 6.04 9.90 -8.09
N LEU A 87 5.78 9.06 -9.10
CA LEU A 87 6.12 7.64 -9.06
C LEU A 87 7.64 7.40 -9.12
N ARG A 88 8.38 8.21 -9.89
CA ARG A 88 9.85 8.22 -9.88
C ARG A 88 10.40 8.55 -8.50
N HIS A 89 9.81 9.53 -7.82
CA HIS A 89 10.18 9.84 -6.43
C HIS A 89 9.91 8.66 -5.49
N VAL A 90 8.75 7.99 -5.62
CA VAL A 90 8.42 6.79 -4.85
C VAL A 90 9.43 5.68 -5.09
N ALA A 91 9.79 5.39 -6.35
CA ALA A 91 10.80 4.38 -6.69
C ALA A 91 12.15 4.71 -6.04
N LYS A 92 12.58 5.98 -6.10
CA LYS A 92 13.80 6.45 -5.44
C LYS A 92 13.77 6.24 -3.93
N LEU A 93 12.63 6.44 -3.25
CA LEU A 93 12.49 6.16 -1.82
C LEU A 93 12.62 4.67 -1.50
N VAL A 94 12.16 3.80 -2.41
CA VAL A 94 12.32 2.35 -2.32
C VAL A 94 13.78 1.95 -2.49
N ASP A 95 14.47 2.50 -3.49
CA ASP A 95 15.90 2.24 -3.72
C ASP A 95 16.76 2.68 -2.52
N GLN A 96 16.37 3.79 -1.88
CA GLN A 96 16.98 4.29 -0.64
C GLN A 96 16.61 3.49 0.60
N LYS A 97 15.79 2.43 0.48
CA LYS A 97 15.24 1.63 1.59
C LYS A 97 14.46 2.44 2.62
N LYS A 98 14.00 3.65 2.26
CA LYS A 98 13.11 4.46 3.10
C LYS A 98 11.68 3.93 3.04
N LEU A 99 11.32 3.29 1.92
CA LEU A 99 10.01 2.67 1.73
C LEU A 99 10.20 1.23 1.27
N GLU A 100 9.41 0.31 1.81
CA GLU A 100 9.50 -1.09 1.40
C GLU A 100 8.82 -1.32 0.05
N ALA A 101 9.51 -1.95 -0.90
CA ALA A 101 8.92 -2.31 -2.20
C ALA A 101 7.62 -3.12 -2.05
N ARG A 102 7.58 -4.03 -1.07
CA ARG A 102 6.41 -4.86 -0.77
C ARG A 102 5.19 -4.04 -0.38
N LEU A 103 5.38 -2.98 0.40
CA LEU A 103 4.32 -2.05 0.77
C LEU A 103 3.76 -1.33 -0.46
N VAL A 104 4.65 -0.82 -1.31
CA VAL A 104 4.27 -0.11 -2.54
C VAL A 104 3.44 -1.02 -3.46
N ILE A 105 3.91 -2.26 -3.69
CA ILE A 105 3.21 -3.24 -4.53
C ILE A 105 1.86 -3.65 -3.91
N ALA A 106 1.79 -3.79 -2.58
CA ALA A 106 0.51 -4.10 -1.92
C ALA A 106 -0.51 -2.98 -2.13
N ILE A 107 -0.09 -1.72 -2.05
CA ILE A 107 -0.96 -0.56 -2.25
C ILE A 107 -1.34 -0.39 -3.72
N GLU A 108 -0.43 -0.65 -4.65
CA GLU A 108 -0.73 -0.71 -6.09
C GLU A 108 -1.83 -1.73 -6.37
N LYS A 109 -1.68 -2.96 -5.87
CA LYS A 109 -2.72 -3.99 -5.99
C LYS A 109 -4.04 -3.51 -5.38
N TYR A 110 -4.03 -2.95 -4.18
CA TYR A 110 -5.23 -2.40 -3.55
C TYR A 110 -5.92 -1.35 -4.44
N ALA A 111 -5.16 -0.41 -5.00
CA ALA A 111 -5.68 0.64 -5.85
C ALA A 111 -6.33 0.09 -7.13
N LEU A 112 -5.68 -0.89 -7.76
CA LEU A 112 -6.20 -1.59 -8.94
C LEU A 112 -7.48 -2.37 -8.65
N HIS A 113 -7.56 -3.03 -7.49
CA HIS A 113 -8.80 -3.71 -7.08
C HIS A 113 -9.92 -2.72 -6.80
N ARG A 114 -9.60 -1.51 -6.32
CA ARG A 114 -10.59 -0.49 -5.99
C ARG A 114 -11.19 0.17 -7.22
N ASN A 115 -10.34 0.59 -8.17
CA ASN A 115 -10.77 1.14 -9.45
C ASN A 115 -9.65 0.98 -10.48
N PRO A 116 -9.68 -0.05 -11.35
CA PRO A 116 -8.59 -0.31 -12.29
C PRO A 116 -8.42 0.82 -13.31
N ARG A 117 -9.49 1.51 -13.72
CA ARG A 117 -9.45 2.60 -14.70
C ARG A 117 -8.91 3.90 -14.12
N TYR A 118 -9.01 4.08 -12.80
CA TYR A 118 -8.63 5.32 -12.10
C TYR A 118 -7.94 5.01 -10.77
N ALA A 119 -6.89 4.18 -10.84
CA ALA A 119 -6.21 3.64 -9.67
C ALA A 119 -5.31 4.67 -8.96
N PHE A 120 -4.69 5.58 -9.72
CA PHE A 120 -3.68 6.49 -9.21
C PHE A 120 -4.09 7.25 -7.93
N PRO A 121 -5.27 7.91 -7.83
CA PRO A 121 -5.59 8.67 -6.62
C PRO A 121 -5.81 7.80 -5.38
N TYR A 122 -6.24 6.55 -5.56
CA TYR A 122 -6.35 5.59 -4.45
C TYR A 122 -4.97 5.15 -3.98
N PHE A 123 -4.06 4.90 -4.93
CA PHE A 123 -2.67 4.60 -4.65
C PHE A 123 -1.99 5.74 -3.89
N GLU A 124 -2.06 6.98 -4.39
CA GLU A 124 -1.43 8.15 -3.76
C GLU A 124 -1.93 8.33 -2.32
N ARG A 125 -3.25 8.33 -2.11
CA ARG A 125 -3.85 8.54 -0.78
C ARG A 125 -3.42 7.46 0.21
N ALA A 126 -3.49 6.19 -0.18
CA ALA A 126 -3.11 5.07 0.68
C ALA A 126 -1.60 5.07 0.97
N LEU A 127 -0.77 5.33 -0.04
CA LEU A 127 0.68 5.37 0.12
C LEU A 127 1.13 6.49 1.04
N ARG A 128 0.57 7.70 0.89
CA ARG A 128 0.86 8.83 1.78
C ARG A 128 0.50 8.50 3.23
N TYR A 129 -0.64 7.88 3.45
CA TYR A 129 -1.08 7.47 4.79
C TYR A 129 -0.13 6.43 5.40
N GLU A 130 0.22 5.38 4.65
CA GLU A 130 1.12 4.32 5.13
C GLU A 130 2.57 4.79 5.31
N ALA A 131 3.04 5.70 4.46
CA ALA A 131 4.37 6.31 4.59
C ALA A 131 4.46 7.20 5.83
N ALA A 132 3.41 8.01 6.10
CA ALA A 132 3.36 8.86 7.29
C ALA A 132 3.46 8.06 8.60
N LYS A 133 2.82 6.88 8.67
CA LYS A 133 2.95 5.97 9.83
C LYS A 133 4.38 5.50 10.08
N ARG A 134 5.22 5.47 9.04
CA ARG A 134 6.61 5.01 9.09
C ARG A 134 7.60 6.18 9.19
N GLY A 135 7.11 7.40 9.41
CA GLY A 135 7.94 8.61 9.48
C GLY A 135 8.49 9.07 8.13
N VAL A 136 7.97 8.56 7.01
CA VAL A 136 8.38 8.94 5.65
C VAL A 136 7.41 9.99 5.12
N ALA A 137 7.88 11.23 4.99
CA ALA A 137 7.09 12.30 4.41
C ALA A 137 6.98 12.12 2.89
N LEU A 138 5.76 11.86 2.40
CA LEU A 138 5.44 11.79 0.98
C LEU A 138 4.55 12.99 0.59
N PRO A 139 5.06 13.96 -0.20
CA PRO A 139 4.30 15.12 -0.60
C PRO A 139 3.10 14.72 -1.46
N SER A 140 2.01 15.48 -1.37
CA SER A 140 0.88 15.31 -2.28
C SER A 140 1.24 15.72 -3.71
N MET A 141 0.56 15.16 -4.71
CA MET A 141 0.70 15.59 -6.11
C MET A 141 0.46 17.10 -6.30
N ARG A 142 -0.42 17.70 -5.48
CA ARG A 142 -0.69 19.14 -5.55
C ARG A 142 0.56 19.99 -5.29
N HIS A 143 1.48 19.52 -4.45
CA HIS A 143 2.74 20.24 -4.22
C HIS A 143 3.70 20.16 -5.41
N TYR A 144 3.65 19.09 -6.21
CA TYR A 144 4.44 19.00 -7.43
C TYR A 144 3.95 19.97 -8.51
N GLN A 145 2.63 20.20 -8.58
CA GLN A 145 2.04 21.17 -9.51
C GLN A 145 2.48 22.61 -9.19
N SER A 146 2.62 22.97 -7.92
CA SER A 146 3.02 24.33 -7.50
C SER A 146 4.50 24.64 -7.75
N THR A 147 5.38 23.63 -7.74
CA THR A 147 6.83 23.84 -7.94
C THR A 147 7.23 23.80 -9.41
N SER A 148 6.42 23.19 -10.27
CA SER A 148 6.69 23.07 -11.71
C SER A 148 6.13 24.21 -12.57
N ASP A 149 5.48 25.22 -11.97
CA ASP A 149 5.01 26.40 -12.69
C ASP A 149 6.07 27.52 -12.62
N PRO A 150 6.84 27.78 -13.69
CA PRO A 150 7.81 28.87 -13.72
C PRO A 150 7.18 30.26 -13.91
N ARG A 151 5.85 30.42 -13.80
CA ARG A 151 5.13 31.70 -13.99
C ARG A 151 4.46 32.25 -12.73
N GLY A 152 5.08 32.02 -11.57
CA GLY A 152 4.80 32.81 -10.37
C GLY A 152 5.36 34.22 -10.48
#